data_AF-A0A1Y0BGG2-F1
#
_entry.id   AF-A0A1Y0BGG2-F1
#
_cell.length_a   1.000
_cell.length_b   1.000
_cell.length_c   1.000
_cell.angle_alpha   90.00
_cell.angle_beta   90.00
_cell.angle_gamma   90.00
#
_symmetry.space_group_name_H-M   'P 1'
#
loop_
_entity.id
_entity.type
_entity.pdbx_description
1 polymer ?
#
loop_
_entity_poly.entity_id
_entity_poly.type
_entity_poly.pdbx_seq_one_letter_code
_entity_poly.pdbx_strand_id
1 'polypeptide(L)' 'MWIMALSRVPVSIAYPMLSIGYAINAFVAWQWFGEVLTAQKLLGIGVIIVGVILVTRS' A
#
# COMPACT_ATOMS: atom_id res chain seq x y z
N MET A 1 -2.63 -5.77 17.72
CA MET A 1 -1.44 -6.07 16.89
C MET A 1 -0.79 -4.84 16.24
N TRP A 2 -1.52 -3.78 15.89
CA TRP A 2 -0.91 -2.57 15.28
C TRP A 2 0.00 -1.75 16.21
N ILE A 3 -0.40 -1.56 17.48
CA ILE A 3 0.43 -0.87 18.48
C ILE A 3 1.76 -1.60 18.70
N MET A 4 1.77 -2.94 18.62
CA MET A 4 2.99 -3.74 18.70
C MET A 4 3.90 -3.63 17.45
N ALA A 5 3.34 -3.32 16.28
CA ALA A 5 4.15 -3.08 15.08
C ALA A 5 4.80 -1.70 15.12
N LEU A 6 4.04 -0.69 15.56
CA LEU A 6 4.51 0.68 15.77
C LEU A 6 5.59 0.79 16.88
N SER A 7 5.60 -0.12 17.84
CA SER A 7 6.64 -0.15 18.88
C SER A 7 7.97 -0.73 18.42
N ARG A 8 8.02 -1.36 17.24
CA ARG A 8 9.23 -2.01 16.70
C ARG A 8 9.72 -1.41 15.38
N VAL A 9 8.90 -0.61 14.71
CA VAL A 9 9.22 -0.01 13.41
C VAL A 9 8.92 1.49 13.49
N PRO A 10 9.82 2.36 12.97
CA PRO A 10 9.56 3.79 12.88
C PRO A 10 8.23 4.06 12.17
N VAL A 11 7.48 5.03 12.68
CA VAL A 11 6.18 5.44 12.15
C VAL A 11 6.27 5.82 10.67
N SER A 12 7.37 6.47 10.28
CA SER A 12 7.67 6.86 8.90
C SER A 12 7.82 5.68 7.92
N ILE A 13 8.11 4.48 8.41
CA ILE A 13 8.20 3.24 7.61
C ILE A 13 6.88 2.48 7.68
N ALA A 14 6.22 2.46 8.84
CA ALA A 14 4.96 1.74 9.04
C ALA A 14 3.83 2.26 8.12
N TYR A 15 3.71 3.58 7.93
CA TYR A 15 2.70 4.17 7.04
C TYR A 15 2.86 3.75 5.57
N PRO A 16 4.06 3.86 4.95
CA PRO A 16 4.30 3.34 3.60
C PRO A 16 3.97 1.84 3.46
N MET A 17 4.36 1.02 4.43
CA MET A 17 4.08 -0.43 4.39
C MET A 17 2.58 -0.73 4.38
N LEU A 18 1.78 0.08 5.08
CA LEU A 18 0.32 0.00 5.05
C LEU A 18 -0.27 0.33 3.69
N SER A 19 0.27 1.36 3.03
CA SER A 19 -0.14 1.73 1.68
C SER A 19 0.10 0.60 0.67
N ILE A 20 1.20 -0.17 0.81
CA ILE A 20 1.44 -1.38 0.01
C ILE A 20 0.33 -2.41 0.23
N GLY A 21 -0.11 -2.62 1.47
CA GLY A 21 -1.21 -3.52 1.79
C GLY A 21 -2.50 -3.14 1.05
N TYR A 22 -2.77 -1.83 0.90
CA TYR A 22 -3.89 -1.34 0.10
C TYR A 22 -3.77 -1.69 -1.39
N ALA A 23 -2.57 -1.53 -1.97
CA ALA A 23 -2.32 -1.88 -3.36
C ALA A 23 -2.50 -3.39 -3.62
N ILE A 24 -1.95 -4.24 -2.74
CA ILE A 24 -2.12 -5.69 -2.80
C ILE A 24 -3.60 -6.06 -2.67
N ASN A 25 -4.30 -5.47 -1.69
CA ASN A 25 -5.72 -5.75 -1.46
C ASN A 25 -6.57 -5.38 -2.68
N ALA A 26 -6.32 -4.25 -3.33
CA ALA A 26 -7.03 -3.88 -4.56
C ALA A 26 -6.80 -4.88 -5.70
N PHE A 27 -5.59 -5.43 -5.82
CA PHE A 27 -5.26 -6.44 -6.83
C PHE A 27 -5.95 -7.78 -6.54
N VAL A 28 -5.97 -8.19 -5.28
CA VAL A 28 -6.68 -9.41 -4.83
C VAL A 28 -8.19 -9.23 -5.00
N ALA A 29 -8.74 -8.07 -4.67
CA ALA A 29 -10.16 -7.76 -4.85
C ALA A 29 -10.59 -7.85 -6.32
N TRP A 30 -9.75 -7.34 -7.23
CA TRP A 30 -10.00 -7.48 -8.66
C TRP A 30 -9.98 -8.94 -9.12
N GLN A 31 -8.98 -9.71 -8.69
CA GLN A 31 -8.80 -11.10 -9.15
C GLN A 31 -9.84 -12.06 -8.57
N TRP A 32 -10.20 -11.93 -7.28
CA TRP A 32 -11.08 -12.88 -6.59
C TRP A 32 -12.54 -12.45 -6.54
N PHE A 33 -12.81 -11.15 -6.47
CA PHE A 33 -14.17 -10.62 -6.37
C PHE A 33 -14.64 -9.94 -7.66
N GLY A 34 -13.78 -9.83 -8.68
CA GLY A 34 -14.12 -9.21 -9.96
C GLY A 34 -14.34 -7.70 -9.87
N GLU A 35 -13.86 -7.04 -8.80
CA GLU A 35 -14.04 -5.59 -8.64
C GLU A 35 -13.39 -4.83 -9.79
N VAL A 36 -14.14 -3.93 -10.45
CA VAL A 36 -13.60 -3.12 -11.54
C VAL A 36 -12.46 -2.23 -11.02
N LEU A 37 -11.24 -2.53 -11.48
CA LEU A 37 -10.09 -1.63 -11.35
C LEU A 37 -10.23 -0.52 -12.40
N THR A 38 -10.77 0.62 -11.96
CA THR A 38 -10.83 1.81 -12.80
C THR A 38 -9.43 2.36 -13.07
N ALA A 39 -9.25 3.06 -14.19
CA ALA A 39 -7.99 3.74 -14.52
C ALA A 39 -7.51 4.67 -13.39
N GLN A 40 -8.44 5.31 -12.68
CA GLN A 40 -8.13 6.15 -11.52
C GLN A 40 -7.57 5.33 -10.33
N LYS A 41 -8.13 4.16 -10.01
CA LYS A 41 -7.59 3.26 -8.97
C LYS A 41 -6.16 2.81 -9.34
N LEU A 42 -5.94 2.46 -10.61
CA LEU A 42 -4.62 2.05 -11.10
C LEU A 42 -3.58 3.19 -11.00
N LEU A 43 -3.95 4.41 -11.40
CA LEU A 43 -3.10 5.59 -11.24
C LEU A 43 -2.76 5.85 -9.75
N GLY A 44 -3.75 5.76 -8.87
CA GLY A 44 -3.56 5.90 -7.43
C GLY A 44 -2.59 4.85 -6.87
N ILE A 45 -2.73 3.58 -7.26
CA ILE A 45 -1.81 2.50 -6.90
C ILE A 45 -0.39 2.81 -7.41
N GLY A 46 -0.25 3.32 -8.64
CA GLY A 46 1.04 3.75 -9.19
C GLY A 46 1.72 4.81 -8.32
N VAL A 47 0.98 5.83 -7.89
CA VAL A 47 1.49 6.89 -7.00
C VAL A 47 1.94 6.31 -5.65
N ILE A 48 1.17 5.38 -5.08
CA ILE A 48 1.54 4.70 -3.83
C ILE A 48 2.87 3.96 -3.99
N ILE A 49 3.02 3.18 -5.07
CA ILE A 49 4.25 2.41 -5.34
C ILE A 49 5.45 3.35 -5.47
N VAL A 50 5.31 4.45 -6.22
CA VAL A 50 6.38 5.45 -6.36
C VAL A 50 6.76 6.06 -5.01
N GLY A 51 5.77 6.47 -4.21
CA GLY A 51 6.00 7.02 -2.87
C GLY A 51 6.74 6.03 -1.96
N VAL A 52 6.38 4.75 -1.99
CA VAL A 52 7.05 3.70 -1.23
C VAL A 52 8.51 3.54 -1.66
N ILE A 53 8.79 3.51 -2.97
CA ILE A 53 10.16 3.39 -3.49
C ILE A 53 11.03 4.56 -3.05
N LEU A 54 10.48 5.78 -3.02
CA LEU A 54 11.19 6.97 -2.56
C LEU A 54 11.51 6.88 -1.07
N VAL A 55 10.54 6.49 -0.23
CA VAL A 55 10.74 6.40 1.22
C VAL A 55 11.70 5.27 1.61
N THR A 56 11.61 4.12 0.95
CA THR A 56 12.50 2.97 1.24
C THR A 56 13.93 3.17 0.75
N ARG A 57 14.19 4.17 -0.10
CA ARG A 57 15.53 4.54 -0.59
C ARG A 57 16.14 5.75 0.13
N SER A 58 15.46 6.32 1.13
CA SER A 58 15.93 7.43 1.98
C SER A 58 16.41 6.93 3.34
#